data_AF-D8RNI4-F1
#
_entry.id   AF-D8RNI4-F1
#
_cell.length_a   1.000
_cell.length_b   1.000
_cell.length_c   1.000
_cell.angle_alpha   90.00
_cell.angle_beta   90.00
_cell.angle_gamma   90.00
#
_symmetry.space_group_name_H-M   'P 1'
#
loop_
_entity.id
_entity.type
_entity.pdbx_description
1 polymer ?
#
loop_
_entity_poly.entity_id
_entity_poly.type
_entity_poly.pdbx_seq_one_letter_code
_entity_poly.pdbx_strand_id
1 'polypeptide(L)'
;CDYTIIIKTGCVYLAGTDANVEIILFSLSGVVIRYNNLDNKNHDDFEYCNTDVFHIKGSCLSEYDKICKIIISQDNSGAHAGWYIDWVDVSSS
;
A
#
# COMPACT_ATOMS: atom_id res chain seq x y z
N CYS A 1 -15.07 4.11 -6.64
CA CYS A 1 -15.21 2.81 -5.96
C CYS A 1 -14.20 2.77 -4.83
N ASP A 2 -14.51 1.99 -3.80
CA ASP A 2 -13.71 1.95 -2.59
C ASP A 2 -12.80 0.72 -2.63
N TYR A 3 -11.53 0.94 -2.31
CA TYR A 3 -10.49 -0.09 -2.29
C TYR A 3 -9.93 -0.18 -0.89
N THR A 4 -9.76 -1.41 -0.42
CA THR A 4 -9.06 -1.71 0.83
C THR A 4 -7.71 -2.33 0.49
N ILE A 5 -6.64 -1.69 0.94
CA ILE A 5 -5.27 -2.15 0.81
C ILE A 5 -4.80 -2.55 2.20
N ILE A 6 -4.34 -3.79 2.35
CA ILE A 6 -3.79 -4.31 3.60
C ILE A 6 -2.33 -4.64 3.35
N ILE A 7 -1.43 -4.09 4.17
CA ILE A 7 0.01 -4.29 4.04
C ILE A 7 0.53 -4.90 5.33
N LYS A 8 1.24 -6.03 5.20
CA LYS A 8 1.97 -6.64 6.30
C LYS A 8 3.44 -6.28 6.19
N THR A 9 3.93 -5.48 7.14
CA THR A 9 5.37 -5.38 7.38
C THR A 9 5.83 -6.68 8.04
N GLY A 10 6.95 -7.24 7.57
CA GLY A 10 7.44 -8.51 8.08
C GLY A 10 7.97 -8.43 9.51
N CYS A 11 8.05 -9.59 10.15
CA CYS A 11 8.47 -9.72 11.54
C CYS A 11 9.99 -10.01 11.67
N VAL A 12 10.81 -9.36 10.84
CA VAL A 12 12.27 -9.43 10.88
C VAL A 12 12.85 -8.14 11.47
N TYR A 13 13.98 -8.23 12.18
CA TYR A 13 14.59 -7.07 12.85
C TYR A 13 14.82 -5.92 11.85
N LEU A 14 14.34 -4.72 12.19
CA LEU A 14 14.38 -3.51 11.34
C LEU A 14 13.62 -3.65 10.00
N ALA A 15 12.50 -4.36 10.00
CA ALA A 15 11.65 -4.49 8.81
C ALA A 15 10.84 -3.23 8.47
N GLY A 16 10.57 -2.35 9.44
CA GLY A 16 9.72 -1.17 9.28
C GLY A 16 10.41 0.02 8.63
N THR A 17 9.65 1.07 8.32
CA THR A 17 10.12 2.26 7.61
C THR A 17 9.35 3.51 8.04
N ASP A 18 10.06 4.62 8.26
CA ASP A 18 9.45 5.95 8.44
C ASP A 18 9.37 6.76 7.12
N ALA A 19 9.72 6.12 6.00
CA ALA A 19 9.69 6.77 4.70
C ALA A 19 8.25 6.96 4.19
N ASN A 20 8.02 8.02 3.42
CA ASN A 20 6.74 8.20 2.75
C ASN A 20 6.53 7.10 1.69
N VAL A 21 5.37 6.44 1.71
CA VAL A 21 5.03 5.34 0.79
C VAL A 21 4.06 5.79 -0.30
N GLU A 22 4.37 5.53 -1.56
CA GLU A 22 3.43 5.63 -2.70
C GLU A 22 2.92 4.23 -3.08
N ILE A 23 1.63 4.14 -3.42
CA ILE A 23 1.05 2.96 -4.05
C ILE A 23 0.35 3.29 -5.37
N ILE A 24 0.57 2.45 -6.37
CA ILE A 24 -0.09 2.51 -7.67
C ILE A 24 -0.69 1.16 -8.00
N LEU A 25 -2.00 1.14 -8.24
CA LEU A 25 -2.73 -0.06 -8.65
C LEU A 25 -3.07 0.04 -10.13
N PHE A 26 -2.89 -1.08 -10.84
CA PHE A 26 -3.18 -1.19 -12.26
C PHE A 26 -4.16 -2.33 -12.53
N SER A 27 -5.03 -2.10 -13.51
CA SER A 27 -5.83 -3.12 -14.18
C SER A 27 -5.45 -3.21 -15.65
N LEU A 28 -6.13 -4.05 -16.43
CA LEU A 28 -5.93 -4.09 -17.87
C LEU A 28 -6.34 -2.78 -18.56
N SER A 29 -7.21 -1.99 -17.92
CA SER A 29 -7.65 -0.67 -18.39
C SER A 29 -6.65 0.46 -18.06
N GLY A 30 -5.58 0.18 -17.31
CA GLY A 30 -4.56 1.16 -16.93
C GLY A 30 -4.52 1.43 -15.43
N VAL A 31 -4.21 2.67 -15.04
CA VAL A 31 -4.07 3.07 -13.63
C VAL A 31 -5.44 3.20 -12.97
N VAL A 32 -5.63 2.49 -11.86
CA VAL A 32 -6.86 2.49 -11.06
C VAL A 32 -6.75 3.45 -9.88
N ILE A 33 -5.62 3.38 -9.19
CA ILE A 33 -5.26 4.24 -8.06
C ILE A 33 -3.81 4.67 -8.25
N ARG A 34 -3.53 5.94 -7.98
CA ARG A 34 -2.22 6.47 -7.63
C ARG A 34 -2.40 7.27 -6.36
N TYR A 35 -1.79 6.81 -5.27
CA TYR A 35 -1.91 7.46 -3.97
C TYR A 35 -0.53 7.71 -3.41
N ASN A 36 -0.25 8.99 -3.15
CA ASN A 36 1.01 9.44 -2.57
C ASN A 36 0.86 9.51 -1.06
N ASN A 37 1.93 9.14 -0.35
CA ASN A 37 1.99 9.20 1.10
C ASN A 37 0.83 8.46 1.79
N LEU A 38 0.86 7.15 1.65
CA LEU A 38 -0.06 6.23 2.31
C LEU A 38 0.12 6.34 3.84
N ASP A 39 -0.87 6.89 4.53
CA ASP A 39 -0.79 7.28 5.94
C ASP A 39 -2.17 7.21 6.61
N ASN A 40 -2.20 6.69 7.83
CA ASN A 40 -3.35 6.63 8.72
C ASN A 40 -3.21 7.70 9.81
N LYS A 41 -4.23 8.52 9.93
CA LYS A 41 -4.22 9.63 10.89
C LYS A 41 -4.00 9.14 12.34
N ASN A 42 -2.97 9.69 12.98
CA ASN A 42 -2.56 9.38 14.36
C ASN A 42 -2.14 7.92 14.58
N HIS A 43 -1.60 7.29 13.55
CA HIS A 43 -1.06 5.94 13.60
C HIS A 43 0.35 5.94 13.00
N ASP A 44 1.19 5.03 13.49
CA ASP A 44 2.56 4.85 13.03
C ASP A 44 2.56 3.65 12.09
N ASP A 45 2.39 3.93 10.80
CA ASP A 45 2.25 2.90 9.77
C ASP A 45 3.58 2.22 9.45
N PHE A 46 3.49 1.02 8.87
CA PHE A 46 4.61 0.27 8.33
C PHE A 46 5.63 -0.23 9.36
N GLU A 47 5.28 -0.22 10.64
CA GLU A 47 6.15 -0.65 11.73
C GLU A 47 6.39 -2.17 11.80
N TYR A 48 7.44 -2.56 12.54
CA TYR A 48 7.87 -3.96 12.71
C TYR A 48 6.69 -4.90 13.01
N CYS A 49 6.52 -5.93 12.16
CA CYS A 49 5.47 -6.94 12.32
C CYS A 49 4.03 -6.38 12.33
N ASN A 50 3.82 -5.11 11.99
CA ASN A 50 2.51 -4.48 12.01
C ASN A 50 1.70 -4.82 10.73
N THR A 51 0.37 -4.66 10.79
CA THR A 51 -0.54 -4.84 9.66
C THR A 51 -1.41 -3.61 9.54
N ASP A 52 -1.20 -2.85 8.47
CA ASP A 52 -1.85 -1.57 8.25
C ASP A 52 -2.92 -1.70 7.17
N VAL A 53 -4.04 -1.03 7.39
CA VAL A 53 -5.22 -1.08 6.52
C VAL A 53 -5.51 0.33 6.02
N PHE A 54 -5.63 0.48 4.71
CA PHE A 54 -5.90 1.76 4.06
C PHE A 54 -7.15 1.67 3.18
N HIS A 55 -8.00 2.68 3.29
CA HIS A 55 -9.20 2.82 2.48
C HIS A 55 -9.01 3.96 1.48
N ILE A 56 -8.96 3.64 0.20
CA ILE A 56 -8.66 4.60 -0.87
C ILE A 56 -9.75 4.57 -1.93
N LYS A 57 -10.13 5.75 -2.42
CA LYS A 57 -11.03 5.87 -3.56
C LYS A 57 -10.25 5.86 -4.87
N GLY A 58 -10.74 5.07 -5.81
CA GLY A 58 -10.17 4.96 -7.15
C GLY A 58 -11.22 4.86 -8.24
N SER A 59 -10.74 4.70 -9.48
CA SER A 59 -11.57 4.39 -10.65
C SER A 59 -12.38 3.13 -10.39
N CYS A 60 -13.63 3.10 -10.83
CA CYS A 60 -14.46 1.90 -10.74
C CYS A 60 -14.06 0.90 -11.82
N LEU A 61 -13.80 -0.34 -11.41
CA LEU A 61 -13.57 -1.46 -12.32
C LEU A 61 -14.90 -2.16 -12.61
N SER A 62 -15.03 -2.69 -13.82
CA SER A 62 -16.15 -3.57 -14.16
C SER A 62 -15.97 -4.94 -13.50
N GLU A 63 -17.02 -5.77 -13.49
CA GLU A 63 -16.93 -7.14 -12.95
C GLU A 63 -15.88 -8.01 -13.67
N TYR A 64 -15.56 -7.69 -14.93
CA TYR A 64 -14.57 -8.38 -15.77
C TYR A 64 -13.17 -7.77 -15.70
N ASP A 65 -13.00 -6.60 -15.07
CA ASP A 65 -11.70 -5.97 -14.92
C ASP A 65 -11.19 -6.17 -13.48
N LYS A 66 -9.91 -6.55 -13.35
CA LYS A 66 -9.29 -6.92 -12.07
C LYS A 66 -7.95 -6.21 -11.92
N ILE A 67 -7.57 -5.94 -10.67
CA ILE A 67 -6.21 -5.50 -10.37
C ILE A 67 -5.24 -6.60 -10.80
N CYS A 68 -4.26 -6.24 -11.62
CA CYS A 68 -3.28 -7.17 -12.19
C CYS A 68 -1.84 -6.79 -11.85
N LYS A 69 -1.60 -5.58 -11.33
CA LYS A 69 -0.28 -5.13 -10.91
C LYS A 69 -0.39 -4.10 -9.80
N ILE A 70 0.57 -4.19 -8.87
CA ILE A 70 0.78 -3.23 -7.79
C ILE A 70 2.21 -2.71 -7.93
N ILE A 71 2.39 -1.40 -7.78
CA ILE A 71 3.70 -0.77 -7.53
C ILE A 71 3.62 -0.13 -6.16
N ILE A 72 4.58 -0.45 -5.30
CA ILE A 72 4.78 0.19 -4.01
C ILE A 72 6.21 0.73 -4.00
N SER A 73 6.37 1.98 -3.62
CA SER A 73 7.66 2.64 -3.54
C SER A 73 7.76 3.53 -2.32
N GLN A 74 8.98 3.72 -1.84
CA GLN A 74 9.33 4.66 -0.79
C GLN A 74 10.24 5.77 -1.35
N ASP A 75 10.31 6.91 -0.68
CA ASP A 75 11.10 8.09 -1.10
C ASP A 75 12.47 8.25 -0.39
N ASN A 76 12.84 7.27 0.44
CA ASN A 76 14.03 7.19 1.30
C ASN A 76 14.13 8.27 2.38
N SER A 77 13.01 8.91 2.72
CA SER A 77 12.93 9.77 3.90
C SER A 77 12.86 8.94 5.19
N GLY A 78 12.92 9.62 6.34
CA GLY A 78 12.76 8.98 7.65
C GLY A 78 13.95 8.14 8.13
N ALA A 79 13.84 7.57 9.32
CA ALA A 79 14.76 6.53 9.76
C ALA A 79 14.39 5.20 9.10
N HIS A 80 15.38 4.30 8.97
CA HIS A 80 15.14 2.95 8.47
C HIS A 80 14.42 2.87 7.10
N ALA A 81 14.85 3.67 6.12
CA ALA A 81 14.28 3.71 4.76
C ALA A 81 14.20 2.35 4.00
N GLY A 82 14.88 1.31 4.50
CA GLY A 82 14.73 -0.05 3.99
C GLY A 82 13.49 -0.70 4.58
N TRP A 83 12.56 -1.14 3.72
CA TRP A 83 11.30 -1.73 4.15
C TRP A 83 11.20 -3.18 3.70
N TYR A 84 10.83 -4.08 4.62
CA TYR A 84 10.57 -5.48 4.32
C TYR A 84 9.07 -5.78 4.45
N ILE A 85 8.43 -5.89 3.28
CA ILE A 85 7.02 -6.28 3.15
C ILE A 85 6.94 -7.81 3.13
N ASP A 86 6.08 -8.37 3.97
CA ASP A 86 5.74 -9.80 3.97
C ASP A 86 4.71 -10.10 2.87
N TRP A 87 3.56 -9.40 2.90
CA TRP A 87 2.54 -9.50 1.87
C TRP A 87 1.68 -8.24 1.75
N VAL A 88 0.96 -8.15 0.63
CA VAL A 88 -0.01 -7.10 0.33
C VAL A 88 -1.28 -7.76 -0.17
N ASP A 89 -2.42 -7.36 0.37
CA ASP A 89 -3.74 -7.75 -0.11
C ASP A 89 -4.52 -6.52 -0.58
N VAL A 90 -5.24 -6.66 -1.69
CA VAL A 90 -6.06 -5.58 -2.25
C VAL A 90 -7.42 -6.12 -2.62
N SER A 91 -8.46 -5.50 -2.07
CA SER A 91 -9.85 -5.80 -2.38
C SER A 91 -10.61 -4.53 -2.75
N SER A 92 -11.70 -4.70 -3.49
CA SER A 92 -12.59 -3.62 -3.94
C SER A 92 -14.03 -3.93 -3.57
N SER A 93 -14.80 -2.92 -3.18
CA SER A 93 -16.25 -2.98 -2.93
C SER A 93 -17.03 -2.02 -3.80
#